data_AF-A0A9W9ZY79-F1
#
_entry.id   AF-A0A9W9ZY79-F1
#
_cell.length_a   1.000
_cell.length_b   1.000
_cell.length_c   1.000
_cell.angle_alpha   90.00
_cell.angle_beta   90.00
_cell.angle_gamma   90.00
#
_symmetry.space_group_name_H-M   'P 1'
#
loop_
_entity.id
_entity.type
_entity.pdbx_description
1 polymer ?
#
loop_
_entity_poly.entity_id
_entity_poly.type
_entity_poly.pdbx_seq_one_letter_code
_entity_poly.pdbx_strand_id
1 'polypeptide(L)'
;MAEAVAADDDVTLPREFIHLVSSEANEICNRQLKKTILPEHVFQALQGLGFTSYIEEVRSVLQECKTQAANKRRASTRLENLGIPEERVTTATAGAVSTSEASASSGRT
;
A
#
# COMPACT_ATOMS: atom_id res chain seq x y z
N MET A 1 25.75 -11.57 -33.01
CA MET A 1 25.07 -11.59 -31.69
C MET A 1 23.89 -10.64 -31.79
N ALA A 2 22.74 -11.13 -32.24
CA ALA A 2 21.49 -10.37 -32.23
C ALA A 2 20.71 -10.88 -31.01
N GLU A 3 20.59 -10.03 -30.00
CA GLU A 3 19.81 -10.33 -28.80
C GLU A 3 18.32 -10.19 -29.17
N ALA A 4 17.59 -11.29 -28.99
CA ALA A 4 16.16 -11.34 -29.17
C ALA A 4 15.48 -10.64 -27.99
N VAL A 5 14.69 -9.60 -28.25
CA VAL A 5 13.68 -9.11 -27.31
C VAL A 5 12.31 -9.35 -27.93
N ALA A 6 11.79 -10.55 -27.70
CA ALA A 6 10.42 -10.91 -28.03
C ALA A 6 9.93 -11.82 -26.91
N ALA A 7 9.32 -11.22 -25.89
CA ALA A 7 8.31 -11.80 -24.99
C ALA A 7 8.15 -10.91 -23.75
N ASP A 8 7.28 -9.88 -23.77
CA ASP A 8 6.58 -9.35 -22.58
C ASP A 8 5.56 -8.23 -22.91
N ASP A 9 4.75 -8.39 -23.98
CA ASP A 9 3.74 -7.37 -24.34
C ASP A 9 2.65 -7.17 -23.26
N ASP A 10 2.36 -8.19 -22.43
CA ASP A 10 1.31 -8.13 -21.40
C ASP A 10 1.69 -7.24 -20.20
N VAL A 11 2.96 -7.27 -19.77
CA VAL A 11 3.44 -6.48 -18.61
C VAL A 11 3.84 -5.05 -19.00
N THR A 12 4.01 -4.80 -20.30
CA THR A 12 4.54 -3.53 -20.80
C THR A 12 3.47 -2.43 -20.83
N LEU A 13 2.22 -2.74 -21.21
CA LEU A 13 1.15 -1.73 -21.29
C LEU A 13 0.83 -1.04 -19.96
N PRO A 14 0.69 -1.75 -18.81
CA PRO A 14 0.47 -1.08 -17.53
C PRO A 14 1.66 -0.24 -17.09
N ARG A 15 2.89 -0.68 -17.42
CA ARG A 15 4.12 0.05 -17.10
C ARG A 15 4.22 1.35 -17.89
N GLU A 16 3.98 1.29 -19.20
CA GLU A 16 3.97 2.45 -20.08
C GLU A 16 2.89 3.45 -19.68
N PHE A 17 1.70 2.97 -19.27
CA PHE A 17 0.65 3.83 -18.74
C PHE A 17 1.09 4.60 -17.49
N ILE A 18 1.74 3.92 -16.53
CA ILE A 18 2.27 4.58 -15.33
C ILE A 18 3.31 5.65 -15.70
N HIS A 19 4.21 5.35 -16.63
CA HIS A 19 5.22 6.31 -17.09
C HIS A 19 4.61 7.51 -17.80
N LEU A 20 3.60 7.29 -18.64
CA LEU A 20 2.88 8.35 -19.35
C LEU A 20 2.20 9.31 -18.36
N VAL A 21 1.38 8.78 -17.46
CA VAL A 21 0.64 9.58 -16.47
C VAL A 21 1.61 10.29 -15.52
N SER A 22 2.68 9.61 -15.09
CA SER A 22 3.69 10.19 -14.19
C SER A 22 4.43 11.36 -14.86
N SER A 23 4.79 11.21 -16.13
CA SER A 23 5.45 12.27 -16.90
C SER A 23 4.54 13.49 -17.06
N GLU A 24 3.28 13.29 -17.47
CA GLU A 24 2.33 14.40 -17.64
C GLU A 24 2.04 15.10 -16.30
N ALA A 25 1.83 14.35 -15.22
CA ALA A 25 1.62 14.90 -13.89
C ALA A 25 2.85 15.66 -13.35
N ASN A 26 4.06 15.20 -13.68
CA ASN A 26 5.31 15.88 -13.34
C ASN A 26 5.43 17.22 -14.08
N GLU A 27 5.12 17.26 -15.38
CA GLU A 27 5.11 18.50 -16.15
C GLU A 27 4.11 19.51 -15.59
N ILE A 28 2.90 19.07 -15.25
CA ILE A 28 1.89 19.91 -14.59
C ILE A 28 2.40 20.45 -13.24
N CYS A 29 3.04 19.59 -12.43
CA CYS A 29 3.61 19.97 -11.14
C CYS A 29 4.69 21.06 -11.29
N ASN A 30 5.58 20.89 -12.26
CA ASN A 30 6.67 21.81 -12.56
C ASN A 30 6.12 23.15 -13.07
N ARG A 31 5.12 23.13 -13.96
CA ARG A 31 4.42 24.34 -14.42
C ARG A 31 3.76 25.12 -13.28
N GLN A 32 3.27 24.42 -12.25
CA GLN A 32 2.70 25.03 -11.04
C GLN A 32 3.76 25.46 -9.99
N LEU A 33 5.07 25.35 -10.30
CA LEU A 33 6.19 25.67 -9.41
C LEU A 33 6.13 24.91 -8.06
N LYS A 34 5.60 23.69 -8.06
CA LYS A 34 5.53 22.83 -6.88
C LYS A 34 6.62 21.76 -6.93
N LYS A 35 7.17 21.44 -5.76
CA LYS A 35 8.21 20.41 -5.59
C LYS A 35 7.66 19.00 -5.31
N THR A 36 6.35 18.89 -5.11
CA THR A 36 5.69 17.63 -4.77
C THR A 36 4.48 17.46 -5.67
N ILE A 37 4.41 16.31 -6.34
CA ILE A 37 3.25 15.95 -7.16
C ILE A 37 2.08 15.69 -6.21
N LEU A 38 1.02 16.49 -6.37
CA LEU A 38 -0.21 16.38 -5.59
C LEU A 38 -1.24 15.56 -6.39
N PRO A 39 -2.27 14.98 -5.72
CA PRO A 39 -3.35 14.26 -6.41
C PRO A 39 -4.03 15.08 -7.51
N GLU A 40 -4.10 16.40 -7.33
CA GLU A 40 -4.65 17.33 -8.32
C GLU A 40 -3.87 17.32 -9.64
N HIS A 41 -2.54 17.15 -9.60
CA HIS A 41 -1.74 17.08 -10.83
C HIS A 41 -2.03 15.79 -11.59
N VAL A 42 -2.33 14.70 -10.89
CA VAL A 42 -2.73 13.41 -11.50
C VAL A 42 -4.12 13.53 -12.14
N PHE A 43 -5.07 14.21 -11.51
CA PHE A 43 -6.38 14.45 -12.12
C PHE A 43 -6.28 15.28 -13.42
N GLN A 44 -5.46 16.32 -13.41
CA GLN A 44 -5.22 17.14 -14.59
C GLN A 44 -4.49 16.35 -15.70
N ALA A 45 -3.54 15.47 -15.34
CA ALA A 45 -2.87 14.59 -16.29
C ALA A 45 -3.86 13.63 -16.96
N LEU A 46 -4.70 12.94 -16.17
CA LEU A 46 -5.73 12.05 -16.69
C LEU A 46 -6.73 12.79 -17.61
N GLN A 47 -7.12 14.02 -17.25
CA GLN A 47 -7.98 14.85 -18.09
C GLN A 47 -7.29 15.25 -19.41
N GLY A 48 -6.03 15.70 -19.35
CA GLY A 48 -5.25 16.12 -20.51
C GLY A 48 -4.95 14.97 -21.49
N LEU A 49 -4.78 13.76 -20.96
CA LEU A 49 -4.56 12.53 -21.74
C LEU A 49 -5.87 11.90 -22.27
N GLY A 50 -7.04 12.43 -21.89
CA GLY A 50 -8.34 11.94 -22.35
C GLY A 50 -8.97 10.83 -21.50
N PHE A 51 -8.37 10.42 -20.39
CA PHE A 51 -8.86 9.39 -19.46
C PHE A 51 -9.86 9.93 -18.42
N THR A 52 -10.79 10.78 -18.86
CA THR A 52 -11.72 11.49 -17.95
C THR A 52 -12.68 10.56 -17.20
N SER A 53 -13.03 9.40 -17.79
CA SER A 53 -13.87 8.38 -17.16
C SER A 53 -13.24 7.79 -15.89
N TYR A 54 -11.91 7.78 -15.77
CA TYR A 54 -11.22 7.22 -14.60
C TYR A 54 -11.21 8.18 -13.40
N ILE A 55 -11.54 9.46 -13.61
CA ILE A 55 -11.42 10.49 -12.57
C ILE A 55 -12.32 10.18 -11.37
N GLU A 56 -13.53 9.69 -11.60
CA GLU A 56 -14.48 9.39 -10.51
C GLU A 56 -13.97 8.26 -9.62
N GLU A 57 -13.52 7.15 -10.22
CA GLU A 57 -12.96 6.01 -9.50
C GLU A 57 -11.69 6.40 -8.73
N VAL A 58 -10.78 7.14 -9.36
CA VAL A 58 -9.54 7.61 -8.71
C VAL A 58 -9.85 8.57 -7.55
N ARG A 59 -10.88 9.41 -7.66
CA ARG A 59 -11.34 10.27 -6.55
C ARG A 59 -11.89 9.46 -5.38
N SER A 60 -12.63 8.39 -5.66
CA SER A 60 -13.15 7.48 -4.63
C SER A 60 -12.00 6.83 -3.84
N VAL A 61 -11.04 6.22 -4.55
CA VAL A 61 -9.85 5.60 -3.93
C VAL A 61 -9.04 6.61 -3.13
N LEU A 62 -8.88 7.85 -3.63
CA LEU A 62 -8.19 8.92 -2.90
C LEU A 62 -8.86 9.22 -1.55
N GLN A 63 -10.20 9.24 -1.48
CA GLN A 63 -10.91 9.46 -0.23
C GLN A 63 -10.70 8.31 0.76
N GLU A 64 -10.70 7.08 0.26
CA GLU A 64 -10.38 5.91 1.07
C GLU A 64 -8.95 5.99 1.62
N CYS A 65 -7.96 6.28 0.78
CA CYS A 65 -6.56 6.45 1.22
C CYS A 65 -6.42 7.53 2.30
N LYS A 66 -7.12 8.66 2.17
CA LYS A 66 -7.13 9.72 3.19
C LYS A 66 -7.71 9.23 4.51
N THR A 67 -8.80 8.47 4.45
CA THR A 67 -9.47 7.91 5.63
C THR A 67 -8.57 6.89 6.33
N GLN A 68 -7.97 5.98 5.57
CA GLN A 68 -7.01 5.00 6.08
C GLN A 68 -5.80 5.68 6.72
N ALA A 69 -5.23 6.70 6.08
CA ALA A 69 -4.12 7.47 6.64
C ALA A 69 -4.50 8.20 7.94
N ALA A 70 -5.70 8.78 8.00
CA ALA A 70 -6.20 9.44 9.21
C ALA A 70 -6.40 8.44 10.36
N ASN A 71 -6.96 7.25 10.07
CA ASN A 71 -7.13 6.19 11.05
C ASN A 71 -5.78 5.69 11.59
N LYS A 72 -4.78 5.50 10.72
CA LYS A 72 -3.43 5.10 11.14
C LYS A 72 -2.79 6.15 12.06
N ARG A 73 -2.94 7.44 11.73
CA ARG A 73 -2.45 8.53 12.59
C ARG A 73 -3.13 8.54 13.95
N ARG A 74 -4.46 8.39 14.01
CA ARG A 74 -5.21 8.30 15.26
C ARG A 74 -4.79 7.09 16.11
N ALA A 75 -4.52 5.94 15.49
CA ALA A 75 -4.02 4.77 16.19
C ALA A 75 -2.62 5.02 16.78
N SER A 76 -1.72 5.65 16.02
CA SER A 76 -0.38 6.06 16.51
C SER A 76 -0.48 7.00 17.71
N THR A 77 -1.26 8.09 17.58
CA THR A 77 -1.45 9.06 18.66
C THR A 77 -2.12 8.46 19.89
N ARG A 78 -3.02 7.49 19.72
CA ARG A 78 -3.57 6.75 20.88
C ARG A 78 -2.51 5.88 21.54
N LEU A 79 -1.66 5.18 20.79
CA LEU A 79 -0.58 4.37 21.34
C LEU A 79 0.44 5.21 22.11
N GLU A 80 0.82 6.36 21.57
CA GLU A 80 1.73 7.34 22.18
C GLU A 80 1.16 7.95 23.48
N ASN A 81 -0.15 8.27 23.48
CA ASN A 81 -0.82 8.88 24.64
C ASN A 81 -1.29 7.87 25.70
N LEU A 82 -1.31 6.57 25.37
CA LEU A 82 -1.67 5.51 26.32
C LEU A 82 -0.53 5.18 27.30
N GLY A 83 0.64 5.82 27.17
CA GLY A 83 1.72 5.72 28.15
C GLY A 83 2.02 4.27 28.51
N ILE A 84 2.06 3.36 27.52
CA ILE A 84 2.39 1.96 27.77
C ILE A 84 3.89 1.92 28.07
N PRO A 85 4.33 1.71 29.33
CA PRO A 85 5.75 1.50 29.60
C PRO A 85 6.21 0.28 28.79
N GLU A 86 7.38 0.40 28.17
CA GLU A 86 8.00 -0.57 27.26
C GLU A 86 8.41 -1.91 27.92
N GLU A 87 7.57 -2.51 28.78
CA GLU A 87 7.95 -3.74 29.51
C GLU A 87 6.98 -4.93 29.30
N ARG A 88 5.99 -4.87 28.39
CA ARG A 88 4.98 -5.96 28.30
C ARG A 88 4.62 -6.47 26.91
N VAL A 89 5.47 -6.31 25.90
CA VAL A 89 5.20 -6.81 24.53
C VAL A 89 5.86 -8.18 24.22
N THR A 90 6.69 -8.75 25.09
CA THR A 90 7.41 -10.01 24.77
C THR A 90 6.91 -11.28 25.47
N THR A 91 5.90 -11.23 26.35
CA THR A 91 5.58 -12.40 27.20
C THR A 91 4.25 -13.09 26.93
N ALA A 92 3.41 -12.62 25.98
CA ALA A 92 2.09 -13.20 25.74
C ALA A 92 2.02 -14.25 24.62
N THR A 93 3.04 -14.41 23.77
CA THR A 93 3.03 -15.40 22.67
C THR A 93 3.77 -16.72 22.99
N ALA A 94 4.38 -16.85 24.16
CA ALA A 94 5.15 -18.04 24.56
C ALA A 94 4.39 -19.02 25.50
N GLY A 95 3.11 -18.79 25.78
CA GLY A 95 2.34 -19.53 26.79
C GLY A 95 1.55 -20.75 26.31
N ALA A 96 1.64 -21.15 25.03
CA ALA A 96 0.77 -22.19 24.45
C ALA A 96 1.53 -23.42 23.88
N VAL A 97 2.69 -23.78 24.44
CA VAL A 97 3.38 -25.05 24.09
C VAL A 97 3.83 -25.80 25.34
N SER A 98 2.89 -26.16 26.20
CA SER A 98 3.08 -27.23 27.20
C SER A 98 1.73 -27.57 27.79
N THR A 99 1.14 -28.68 27.35
CA THR A 99 0.23 -29.60 28.08
C THR A 99 -0.68 -30.32 27.07
N SER A 100 -0.20 -31.43 26.50
CA SER A 100 -1.03 -32.61 26.20
C SER A 100 -0.19 -33.62 25.42
N GLU A 101 0.72 -34.32 26.10
CA GLU A 101 1.11 -35.66 25.67
C GLU A 101 1.44 -36.49 26.91
N ALA A 102 0.41 -36.79 27.70
CA ALA A 102 0.47 -37.81 28.73
C ALA A 102 -0.86 -38.56 28.73
N SER A 103 -0.76 -39.89 28.59
CA SER A 103 -1.78 -40.93 28.85
C SER A 103 -2.58 -41.48 27.66
N ALA A 104 -2.03 -42.52 27.00
CA ALA A 104 -2.66 -43.82 26.71
C ALA A 104 -1.59 -44.70 26.04
N SER A 105 -1.29 -45.95 26.40
CA SER A 105 -2.15 -47.01 26.89
C SER A 105 -1.34 -48.04 27.69
N SER A 106 -2.03 -48.59 28.68
CA SER A 106 -1.62 -49.74 29.48
C SER A 106 -2.08 -51.03 28.80
N GLY A 107 -1.20 -52.04 28.78
CA GLY A 107 -1.56 -53.45 28.87
C GLY A 107 -1.78 -54.22 27.56
N ARG A 108 -1.01 -55.31 27.39
CA ARG A 108 -1.43 -56.70 27.67
C ARG A 108 -0.71 -57.69 26.72
N THR A 109 -0.24 -58.77 27.34
CA THR A 109 0.42 -60.01 26.85
C THR A 109 1.81 -59.87 26.26
#